data_AF-A0A7C1QIR7-F1
#
_entry.id   AF-A0A7C1QIR7-F1
#
_cell.length_a   1.000
_cell.length_b   1.000
_cell.length_c   1.000
_cell.angle_alpha   90.00
_cell.angle_beta   90.00
_cell.angle_gamma   90.00
#
_symmetry.space_group_name_H-M   'P 1'
#
loop_
_entity.id
_entity.type
_entity.pdbx_description
1 polymer ?
#
loop_
_entity_poly.entity_id
_entity_poly.type
_entity_poly.pdbx_seq_one_letter_code
_entity_poly.pdbx_strand_id
1 'polypeptide(L)'
;MFTKKSLGQDLYALALKSGNREKAKEIALSKEYLWQNVILESKQLLGALGVPYIESPASAESQCACLVKQGIANYSNSQDFDSLLFGCPSLLQNLSKSLRRKVQGKWTYNKVTPFHTNLSKNLKRLKINQFQLVDIGLLIGTDYFSGIKGIGPKKALTYIKKHLQVENIIR
;
A
#
# COMPACT_ATOMS: atom_id res chain seq x y z
N MET A 1 13.32 15.59 9.38
CA MET A 1 12.14 14.70 9.38
C MET A 1 12.59 13.36 8.83
N PHE A 2 12.87 12.37 9.69
CA PHE A 2 13.37 11.06 9.25
C PHE A 2 12.24 10.32 8.53
N THR A 3 12.29 10.26 7.20
CA THR A 3 11.39 9.40 6.42
C THR A 3 11.63 7.94 6.84
N LYS A 4 10.59 7.13 7.04
CA LYS A 4 10.69 5.69 7.43
C LYS A 4 11.78 4.90 6.65
N LYS A 5 12.08 5.30 5.41
CA LYS A 5 13.12 4.72 4.54
C LYS A 5 14.57 4.94 5.00
N SER A 6 14.89 6.04 5.68
CA SER A 6 16.23 6.26 6.23
C SER A 6 16.46 5.39 7.47
N LEU A 7 15.42 5.18 8.28
CA LEU A 7 15.46 4.35 9.48
C LEU A 7 15.83 2.89 9.15
N GLY A 8 15.26 2.33 8.07
CA GLY A 8 15.60 0.98 7.61
C GLY A 8 17.08 0.83 7.26
N GLN A 9 17.67 1.84 6.62
CA GLN A 9 19.08 1.85 6.24
C GLN A 9 20.01 1.97 7.45
N ASP A 10 19.65 2.81 8.41
CA ASP A 10 20.39 2.97 9.66
C ASP A 10 20.37 1.67 10.48
N LEU A 11 19.21 1.02 10.58
CA LEU A 11 19.06 -0.27 11.27
C LEU A 11 19.84 -1.39 10.59
N TYR A 12 19.85 -1.42 9.25
CA TYR A 12 20.63 -2.38 8.48
C TYR A 12 22.14 -2.19 8.71
N ALA A 13 22.62 -0.94 8.66
CA ALA A 13 24.01 -0.60 8.91
C ALA A 13 24.44 -0.96 10.36
N LEU A 14 23.57 -0.73 11.35
CA LEU A 14 23.78 -1.14 12.74
C LEU A 14 23.83 -2.66 12.90
N ALA A 15 22.96 -3.40 12.21
CA ALA A 15 22.96 -4.86 12.23
C ALA A 15 24.24 -5.45 11.61
N LEU A 16 24.75 -4.85 10.53
CA LEU A 16 26.04 -5.22 9.95
C LEU A 16 27.21 -4.91 10.89
N LYS A 17 27.25 -3.72 11.51
CA LYS A 17 28.30 -3.32 12.45
C LYS A 17 28.35 -4.20 13.70
N SER A 18 27.20 -4.68 14.17
CA SER A 18 27.11 -5.61 15.30
C SER A 18 27.38 -7.07 14.93
N GLY A 19 27.70 -7.38 13.67
CA GLY A 19 27.99 -8.73 13.19
C GLY A 19 26.76 -9.65 13.09
N ASN A 20 25.55 -9.14 13.37
CA ASN A 20 24.33 -9.93 13.35
C ASN A 20 23.75 -10.03 11.92
N ARG A 21 24.30 -11.00 11.17
CA ARG A 21 23.94 -11.24 9.76
C ARG A 21 22.48 -11.67 9.56
N GLU A 22 21.90 -12.39 10.52
CA GLU A 22 20.49 -12.81 10.44
C GLU A 22 19.55 -11.60 10.52
N LYS A 23 19.79 -10.71 11.48
CA LYS A 23 19.03 -9.47 11.62
C LYS A 23 19.22 -8.54 10.43
N ALA A 24 20.45 -8.42 9.90
CA ALA A 24 20.71 -7.66 8.68
C ALA A 24 19.92 -8.22 7.49
N LYS A 25 19.86 -9.55 7.33
CA LYS A 25 19.07 -10.21 6.28
C LYS A 25 17.58 -9.98 6.45
N GLU A 26 17.07 -10.05 7.67
CA GLU A 26 15.66 -9.74 7.98
C GLU A 26 15.30 -8.31 7.59
N ILE A 27 16.13 -7.33 7.97
CA ILE A 27 15.93 -5.92 7.63
C ILE A 27 16.01 -5.70 6.11
N ALA A 28 16.99 -6.29 5.42
CA ALA A 28 17.13 -6.15 3.97
C ALA A 28 15.95 -6.73 3.18
N LEU A 29 15.23 -7.70 3.76
CA LEU A 29 14.01 -8.28 3.19
C LEU A 29 12.73 -7.59 3.67
N SER A 30 12.83 -6.61 4.56
CA SER A 30 11.67 -5.89 5.09
C SER A 30 11.13 -4.87 4.08
N LYS A 31 9.87 -4.45 4.27
CA LYS A 31 9.26 -3.40 3.44
C LYS A 31 9.85 -2.01 3.72
N GLU A 32 10.47 -1.80 4.89
CA GLU A 32 11.03 -0.50 5.26
C GLU A 32 12.39 -0.22 4.60
N TYR A 33 13.10 -1.26 4.18
CA TYR A 33 14.41 -1.13 3.56
C TYR A 33 14.29 -1.01 2.03
N LEU A 34 14.70 0.14 1.50
CA LEU A 34 14.81 0.39 0.07
C LEU A 34 16.25 0.74 -0.28
N TRP A 35 16.84 0.00 -1.21
CA TRP A 35 18.16 0.31 -1.76
C TRP A 35 18.12 1.65 -2.51
N GLN A 36 19.02 2.57 -2.17
CA GLN A 36 19.00 3.95 -2.71
C GLN A 36 19.12 3.98 -4.23
N ASN A 37 19.97 3.12 -4.80
CA ASN A 37 20.21 3.02 -6.24
C ASN A 37 19.01 2.47 -7.02
N VAL A 38 18.15 1.66 -6.39
CA VAL A 38 17.01 1.02 -7.09
C VAL A 38 16.07 2.05 -7.71
N ILE A 39 15.85 3.20 -7.08
CA ILE A 39 14.99 4.25 -7.67
C ILE A 39 15.64 4.82 -8.94
N LEU A 40 16.92 5.17 -8.86
CA LEU A 40 17.66 5.78 -9.97
C LEU A 40 17.77 4.79 -11.15
N GLU A 41 18.22 3.57 -10.88
CA GLU A 41 18.40 2.51 -11.88
C GLU A 41 17.06 2.12 -12.52
N SER A 42 15.97 2.07 -11.73
CA SER A 42 14.63 1.81 -12.27
C SER A 42 14.19 2.91 -13.24
N LYS A 43 14.43 4.19 -12.92
CA LYS A 43 14.11 5.31 -13.83
C LYS A 43 14.91 5.24 -15.11
N GLN A 44 16.20 4.94 -15.03
CA GLN A 44 17.08 4.76 -16.20
C GLN A 44 16.59 3.61 -17.09
N LEU A 45 16.23 2.47 -16.49
CA LEU A 45 15.70 1.32 -17.21
C LEU A 45 14.36 1.65 -17.89
N LEU A 46 13.43 2.31 -17.19
CA LEU A 46 12.16 2.74 -17.77
C LEU A 46 12.39 3.69 -18.95
N GLY A 47 13.32 4.65 -18.82
CA GLY A 47 13.71 5.55 -19.90
C GLY A 47 14.27 4.80 -21.12
N ALA A 48 15.15 3.82 -20.89
CA ALA A 48 15.70 2.98 -21.96
C ALA A 48 14.63 2.12 -22.67
N LEU A 49 13.58 1.72 -21.95
CA LEU A 49 12.44 0.97 -22.50
C LEU A 49 11.37 1.88 -23.15
N GLY A 50 11.53 3.20 -23.11
CA GLY A 50 10.53 4.17 -23.60
C GLY A 50 9.26 4.21 -22.74
N VAL A 51 9.32 3.75 -21.49
CA VAL A 51 8.18 3.77 -20.56
C VAL A 51 8.20 5.07 -19.76
N PRO A 52 7.15 5.90 -19.82
CA PRO A 52 7.12 7.15 -19.08
C PRO A 52 6.95 6.88 -17.57
N TYR A 53 7.55 7.75 -16.76
CA TYR A 53 7.32 7.79 -15.32
C TYR A 53 6.99 9.23 -14.89
N ILE A 54 6.27 9.35 -13.77
CA ILE A 54 5.90 10.63 -13.17
C ILE A 54 6.45 10.64 -11.75
N GLU A 55 7.08 11.75 -11.36
CA GLU A 55 7.46 11.99 -9.97
C GLU A 55 6.27 12.59 -9.22
N SER A 56 5.78 11.87 -8.20
CA SER A 56 4.71 12.39 -7.35
C SER A 56 5.29 13.44 -6.38
N PRO A 57 4.58 14.56 -6.14
CA PRO A 57 4.99 15.54 -5.14
C PRO A 57 4.90 15.00 -3.70
N ALA A 58 4.13 13.93 -3.48
CA ALA A 58 3.95 13.32 -2.17
C ALA A 58 3.82 11.79 -2.31
N SER A 59 2.63 11.23 -2.10
CA SER A 59 2.41 9.79 -2.24
C SER A 59 2.23 9.38 -3.71
N ALA A 60 2.89 8.29 -4.10
CA ALA A 60 2.69 7.72 -5.44
C ALA A 60 1.23 7.26 -5.62
N GLU A 61 0.61 6.70 -4.58
CA GLU A 61 -0.77 6.20 -4.65
C GLU A 61 -1.80 7.32 -4.81
N SER A 62 -1.56 8.49 -4.22
CA SER A 62 -2.42 9.66 -4.42
C SER A 62 -2.32 10.19 -5.86
N GLN A 63 -1.11 10.20 -6.43
CA GLN A 63 -0.91 10.60 -7.83
C GLN A 63 -1.59 9.63 -8.79
N CYS A 64 -1.43 8.32 -8.59
CA CYS A 64 -2.13 7.30 -9.38
C CYS A 64 -3.65 7.45 -9.29
N ALA A 65 -4.19 7.67 -8.09
CA ALA A 65 -5.62 7.90 -7.89
C ALA A 65 -6.10 9.15 -8.65
N CYS A 66 -5.32 10.24 -8.66
CA CYS A 66 -5.62 11.46 -9.39
C CYS A 66 -5.69 11.22 -10.91
N LEU A 67 -4.68 10.53 -11.48
CA LEU A 67 -4.63 10.23 -12.91
C LEU A 67 -5.82 9.38 -13.37
N VAL A 68 -6.24 8.41 -12.54
CA VAL A 68 -7.43 7.58 -12.84
C VAL A 68 -8.72 8.40 -12.75
N LYS A 69 -8.85 9.30 -11.77
CA LYS A 69 -10.00 10.21 -11.68
C LYS A 69 -10.11 11.15 -12.87
N GLN A 70 -8.98 11.62 -13.39
CA GLN A 70 -8.91 12.51 -14.56
C GLN A 70 -9.10 11.78 -15.89
N GLY A 71 -9.19 10.44 -15.90
CA GLY A 71 -9.33 9.65 -17.12
C GLY A 71 -8.05 9.51 -17.94
N ILE A 72 -6.90 9.96 -17.41
CA ILE A 72 -5.58 9.80 -18.05
C ILE A 72 -5.13 8.33 -18.00
N ALA A 73 -5.51 7.61 -16.94
CA ALA A 73 -5.27 6.18 -16.78
C ALA A 73 -6.56 5.43 -16.45
N ASN A 74 -6.66 4.15 -16.80
CA ASN A 74 -7.85 3.34 -16.51
C ASN A 74 -7.83 2.71 -15.11
N TYR A 75 -6.64 2.39 -14.59
CA TYR A 75 -6.45 1.65 -13.34
C TYR A 75 -5.23 2.16 -12.58
N SER A 76 -5.32 2.18 -11.25
CA SER A 76 -4.15 2.18 -10.37
C SER A 76 -3.74 0.72 -10.14
N ASN A 77 -2.46 0.40 -10.27
CA ASN A 77 -1.94 -0.94 -9.97
C ASN A 77 -1.12 -0.90 -8.67
N SER A 78 -1.65 -1.45 -7.59
CA SER A 78 -0.96 -1.57 -6.30
C SER A 78 -1.38 -2.84 -5.57
N GLN A 79 -0.58 -3.30 -4.61
CA GLN A 79 -0.98 -4.35 -3.68
C GLN A 79 -1.71 -3.79 -2.45
N ASP A 80 -1.42 -2.54 -2.11
CA ASP A 80 -2.04 -1.84 -1.01
C ASP A 80 -3.34 -1.18 -1.47
N PHE A 81 -4.12 -0.68 -0.52
CA PHE A 81 -5.46 -0.14 -0.78
C PHE A 81 -5.52 1.40 -0.60
N ASP A 82 -4.39 2.09 -0.36
CA ASP A 82 -4.42 3.52 -0.04
C ASP A 82 -4.89 4.36 -1.22
N SER A 83 -4.63 3.91 -2.44
CA SER A 83 -5.20 4.51 -3.65
C SER A 83 -6.73 4.57 -3.61
N LEU A 84 -7.42 3.58 -3.02
CA LEU A 84 -8.88 3.64 -2.80
C LEU A 84 -9.24 4.66 -1.72
N LEU A 85 -8.41 4.84 -0.67
CA LEU A 85 -8.60 5.88 0.35
C LEU A 85 -8.46 7.28 -0.26
N PHE A 86 -7.54 7.46 -1.22
CA PHE A 86 -7.45 8.66 -2.05
C PHE A 86 -8.59 8.79 -3.08
N GLY A 87 -9.48 7.81 -3.15
CA GLY A 87 -10.68 7.84 -3.99
C GLY A 87 -10.45 7.35 -5.42
N CYS A 88 -9.42 6.54 -5.67
CA CYS A 88 -9.19 5.92 -6.98
C CYS A 88 -10.43 5.11 -7.42
N PRO A 89 -11.03 5.39 -8.58
CA PRO A 89 -12.21 4.68 -9.07
C PRO A 89 -12.01 3.17 -9.26
N SER A 90 -10.81 2.78 -9.70
CA SER A 90 -10.48 1.41 -10.13
C SER A 90 -9.07 1.02 -9.71
N LEU A 91 -8.95 0.07 -8.79
CA LEU A 91 -7.69 -0.53 -8.34
C LEU A 91 -7.54 -1.94 -8.93
N LEU A 92 -6.39 -2.22 -9.52
CA LEU A 92 -5.98 -3.53 -9.98
C LEU A 92 -4.86 -4.06 -9.08
N GLN A 93 -5.01 -5.29 -8.61
CA GLN A 93 -4.03 -5.97 -7.78
C GLN A 93 -3.52 -7.22 -8.49
N ASN A 94 -2.36 -7.69 -8.05
CA ASN A 94 -1.69 -8.90 -8.56
C ASN A 94 -1.29 -8.89 -10.05
N LEU A 95 -1.27 -7.72 -10.72
CA LEU A 95 -0.87 -7.65 -12.13
C LEU A 95 0.61 -8.01 -12.34
N SER A 96 1.50 -7.54 -11.45
CA SER A 96 2.94 -7.77 -11.54
C SER A 96 3.42 -9.10 -10.93
N LYS A 97 2.50 -9.93 -10.43
CA LYS A 97 2.86 -11.21 -9.79
C LYS A 97 2.88 -12.34 -10.82
N SER A 98 3.84 -13.25 -10.67
CA SER A 98 3.82 -14.51 -11.42
C SER A 98 2.54 -15.28 -11.13
N LEU A 99 1.93 -15.82 -12.20
CA LEU A 99 0.67 -16.57 -12.16
C LEU A 99 0.76 -17.81 -11.25
N ARG A 100 1.98 -18.30 -10.96
CA ARG A 100 2.22 -19.45 -10.09
C ARG A 100 3.16 -19.06 -8.96
N ARG A 101 2.68 -19.16 -7.73
CA ARG A 101 3.49 -18.97 -6.52
C ARG A 101 3.69 -20.31 -5.81
N LYS A 102 4.94 -20.76 -5.69
CA LYS A 102 5.29 -21.93 -4.89
C LYS A 102 4.96 -21.64 -3.41
N VAL A 103 4.28 -22.58 -2.76
CA VAL A 103 4.04 -22.51 -1.32
C VAL A 103 5.33 -22.90 -0.61
N GLN A 104 5.85 -22.04 0.26
CA GLN A 104 7.05 -22.38 1.04
C GLN A 104 6.79 -23.66 1.84
N GLY A 105 7.71 -24.62 1.75
CA GLY A 105 7.59 -25.92 2.43
C GLY A 105 6.64 -26.93 1.78
N LYS A 106 6.02 -26.63 0.63
CA LYS A 106 5.15 -27.59 -0.09
C LYS A 106 5.46 -27.61 -1.59
N TRP A 107 5.31 -28.78 -2.22
CA TRP A 107 5.36 -28.94 -3.68
C TRP A 107 4.05 -28.56 -4.36
N THR A 108 3.39 -27.52 -3.85
CA THR A 108 2.13 -27.01 -4.39
C THR A 108 2.28 -25.57 -4.84
N TYR A 109 1.54 -25.21 -5.88
CA TYR A 109 1.53 -23.87 -6.46
C TYR A 109 0.14 -23.26 -6.34
N ASN A 110 0.07 -22.04 -5.81
CA ASN A 110 -1.16 -21.28 -5.80
C ASN A 110 -1.25 -20.44 -7.07
N LYS A 111 -2.40 -20.51 -7.75
CA LYS A 111 -2.71 -19.64 -8.88
C LYS A 111 -2.98 -18.24 -8.35
N VAL A 112 -2.19 -17.27 -8.79
CA VAL A 112 -2.41 -15.86 -8.50
C VAL A 112 -3.03 -15.24 -9.74
N THR A 113 -4.25 -14.72 -9.62
CA THR A 113 -4.93 -14.01 -10.71
C THR A 113 -5.03 -12.53 -10.42
N PRO A 114 -4.94 -11.67 -11.44
CA PRO A 114 -5.28 -10.26 -11.31
C PRO A 114 -6.67 -10.08 -10.70
N PHE A 115 -6.79 -9.10 -9.81
CA PHE A 115 -8.04 -8.80 -9.10
C PHE A 115 -8.37 -7.33 -9.25
N HIS A 116 -9.59 -7.03 -9.69
CA HIS A 116 -10.07 -5.66 -9.88
C HIS A 116 -11.06 -5.27 -8.79
N THR A 117 -10.80 -4.11 -8.17
CA THR A 117 -11.67 -3.48 -7.19
C THR A 117 -12.22 -2.17 -7.74
N ASN A 118 -13.55 -2.10 -7.90
CA ASN A 118 -14.25 -0.86 -8.24
C ASN A 118 -14.72 -0.14 -6.98
N LEU A 119 -14.31 1.11 -6.79
CA LEU A 119 -14.60 1.87 -5.58
C LEU A 119 -16.10 2.11 -5.40
N SER A 120 -16.79 2.66 -6.40
CA SER A 120 -18.21 3.02 -6.27
C SER A 120 -19.10 1.81 -5.96
N LYS A 121 -18.84 0.67 -6.60
CA LYS A 121 -19.57 -0.58 -6.37
C LYS A 121 -19.38 -1.07 -4.94
N ASN A 122 -18.17 -0.95 -4.40
CA ASN A 122 -17.85 -1.35 -3.04
C ASN A 122 -18.46 -0.41 -2.00
N LEU A 123 -18.36 0.91 -2.20
CA LEU A 123 -19.00 1.91 -1.33
C LEU A 123 -20.52 1.69 -1.25
N LYS A 124 -21.18 1.49 -2.40
CA LYS A 124 -22.61 1.16 -2.48
C LYS A 124 -22.94 -0.14 -1.74
N ARG A 125 -22.18 -1.21 -1.97
CA ARG A 125 -22.36 -2.51 -1.30
C ARG A 125 -22.20 -2.40 0.21
N LEU A 126 -21.20 -1.64 0.66
CA LEU A 126 -20.91 -1.45 2.07
C LEU A 126 -21.83 -0.41 2.72
N LYS A 127 -22.59 0.38 1.93
CA LYS A 127 -23.45 1.47 2.40
C LYS A 127 -22.66 2.52 3.21
N ILE A 128 -21.51 2.92 2.68
CA ILE A 128 -20.65 3.97 3.23
C ILE A 128 -20.24 4.93 2.14
N ASN A 129 -19.85 6.15 2.51
CA ASN A 129 -19.28 7.13 1.59
C ASN A 129 -17.74 7.10 1.60
N GLN A 130 -17.11 7.94 0.77
CA GLN A 130 -15.65 8.00 0.66
C GLN A 130 -14.96 8.44 1.95
N PHE A 131 -15.51 9.44 2.65
CA PHE A 131 -14.94 9.93 3.92
C PHE A 131 -14.99 8.85 5.00
N GLN A 132 -16.10 8.11 5.08
CA GLN A 132 -16.24 6.97 5.98
C GLN A 132 -15.26 5.85 5.66
N LEU A 133 -14.90 5.63 4.40
CA LEU A 133 -13.84 4.68 4.04
C LEU A 133 -12.48 5.15 4.55
N VAL A 134 -12.19 6.45 4.49
CA VAL A 134 -10.97 7.05 5.07
C VAL A 134 -10.96 6.88 6.58
N ASP A 135 -12.07 7.17 7.27
CA ASP A 135 -12.18 6.98 8.72
C ASP A 135 -11.98 5.52 9.13
N ILE A 136 -12.51 4.58 8.35
CA ILE A 136 -12.25 3.15 8.55
C ILE A 136 -10.75 2.86 8.43
N GLY A 137 -10.07 3.41 7.43
CA GLY A 137 -8.63 3.29 7.26
C GLY A 137 -7.87 3.84 8.48
N LEU A 138 -8.24 5.02 8.97
CA LEU A 138 -7.64 5.62 10.17
C LEU A 138 -7.82 4.75 11.41
N LEU A 139 -9.02 4.18 11.63
CA LEU A 139 -9.27 3.30 12.77
C LEU A 139 -8.41 2.02 12.74
N ILE A 140 -8.21 1.45 11.55
CA ILE A 140 -7.41 0.22 11.36
C ILE A 140 -5.91 0.53 11.49
N GLY A 141 -5.48 1.64 10.90
CA GLY A 141 -4.09 2.01 10.75
C GLY A 141 -3.72 2.24 9.29
N THR A 142 -2.95 3.30 9.06
CA THR A 142 -2.40 3.72 7.77
C THR A 142 -0.93 4.08 7.96
N ASP A 143 -0.25 4.44 6.88
CA ASP A 143 1.11 4.96 6.99
C ASP A 143 1.22 6.28 7.77
N TYR A 144 0.12 7.01 7.92
CA TYR A 144 0.04 8.31 8.60
C TYR A 144 -0.36 8.20 10.07
N PHE A 145 -1.08 7.15 10.45
CA PHE A 145 -1.56 6.93 11.82
C PHE A 145 -1.58 5.44 12.13
N SER A 146 -1.06 5.04 13.30
CA SER A 146 -0.91 3.63 13.68
C SER A 146 -2.22 2.85 13.84
N GLY A 147 -3.35 3.55 13.90
CA GLY A 147 -4.65 2.94 14.17
C GLY A 147 -4.93 2.76 15.66
N ILE A 148 -6.12 2.26 15.97
CA ILE A 148 -6.57 2.01 17.33
C ILE A 148 -6.40 0.52 17.65
N LYS A 149 -5.69 0.24 18.74
CA LYS A 149 -5.43 -1.14 19.19
C LYS A 149 -6.74 -1.91 19.38
N GLY A 150 -6.82 -3.10 18.79
CA GLY A 150 -7.98 -3.98 18.91
C GLY A 150 -9.14 -3.68 17.95
N ILE A 151 -8.99 -2.67 17.08
CA ILE A 151 -9.93 -2.36 16.00
C ILE A 151 -9.38 -2.88 14.66
N GLY A 152 -9.99 -3.96 14.17
CA GLY A 152 -9.75 -4.48 12.82
C GLY A 152 -10.81 -4.04 11.81
N PRO A 153 -10.67 -4.43 10.53
CA PRO A 153 -11.52 -3.94 9.45
C PRO A 153 -13.03 -4.12 9.66
N LYS A 154 -13.43 -5.28 10.20
CA LYS A 154 -14.85 -5.55 10.50
C LYS A 154 -15.39 -4.65 11.60
N LYS A 155 -14.63 -4.46 12.69
CA LYS A 155 -15.03 -3.60 13.82
C LYS A 155 -15.08 -2.13 13.39
N ALA A 156 -14.06 -1.67 12.66
CA ALA A 156 -14.02 -0.31 12.13
C ALA A 156 -15.26 0.01 11.28
N LEU A 157 -15.63 -0.88 10.34
CA LEU A 157 -16.84 -0.72 9.54
C LEU A 157 -18.11 -0.65 10.40
N THR A 158 -18.24 -1.53 11.39
CA THR A 158 -19.41 -1.52 12.30
C THR A 158 -19.48 -0.23 13.09
N TYR A 159 -18.36 0.27 13.61
CA TYR A 159 -18.33 1.51 14.38
C TYR A 159 -18.65 2.72 13.52
N ILE A 160 -18.07 2.83 12.32
CA ILE A 160 -18.36 3.95 11.42
C ILE A 160 -19.81 3.91 10.94
N LYS A 161 -20.42 2.74 10.74
CA LYS A 161 -21.86 2.67 10.47
C LYS A 161 -22.73 3.13 11.63
N LYS A 162 -22.29 2.93 12.88
CA LYS A 162 -23.05 3.28 14.08
C LYS A 162 -22.84 4.76 14.48
N HIS A 163 -21.62 5.26 14.36
CA HIS A 163 -21.21 6.57 14.87
C HIS A 163 -20.99 7.61 13.76
N LEU A 164 -21.08 7.20 12.49
CA LEU A 164 -20.94 7.96 11.24
C LEU A 164 -19.55 8.53 10.97
N GLN A 165 -18.86 8.99 12.01
CA GLN A 165 -17.59 9.71 11.96
C GLN A 165 -16.65 9.20 13.06
N VAL A 166 -15.35 9.33 12.81
CA VAL A 166 -14.32 8.84 13.74
C VAL A 166 -14.30 9.59 15.08
N GLU A 167 -14.61 10.89 15.06
CA GLU A 167 -14.62 11.78 16.23
C GLU A 167 -15.67 11.36 17.26
N ASN A 168 -16.76 10.73 16.80
CA ASN A 168 -17.82 10.21 17.66
C ASN A 168 -17.47 8.89 18.35
N ILE A 169 -16.35 8.25 17.96
CA ILE A 169 -15.88 6.97 18.51
C ILE A 169 -14.82 7.19 19.59
N ILE A 170 -13.96 8.20 19.41
CA ILE A 170 -12.78 8.47 20.27
C ILE A 170 -13.12 9.47 21.39
N ARG A 171 -14.38 9.50 21.85
CA ARG A 171 -14.76 10.31 23.02
C ARG A 171 -14.28 9.71 24.33
#